data_AF-A0A933PGQ7-F1
#
_entry.id   AF-A0A933PGQ7-F1
#
_cell.length_a   1.000
_cell.length_b   1.000
_cell.length_c   1.000
_cell.angle_alpha   90.00
_cell.angle_beta   90.00
_cell.angle_gamma   90.00
#
_symmetry.space_group_name_H-M   'P 1'
#
loop_
_entity.id
_entity.type
_entity.pdbx_description
1 polymer ?
#
loop_
_entity_poly.entity_id
_entity_poly.type
_entity_poly.pdbx_seq_one_letter_code
_entity_poly.pdbx_strand_id
1 'polypeptide(L)'
;MAVRTAVRTAARTAARTVVPTVVPTAGPTAVPTAARTVAQVADLGVATGGADGPVTAPDRPALRRCTSLEPDRFAAEVWGRTASLSRREDLPTGFGDLFSLDAVDELVSTHGLRTPFLRVAKDGRTLPAARFTRGGGVGATITDQVADDALARLFADGCTIVLQGLHRIWAPVVDLAQALMADLGHPVQVNAYVTPPPSPGCGAHYDVHDVFVLQVAGV
;
A
#
# COMPACT_ATOMS: atom_id res chain seq x y z
N MET A 1 0.95 20.79 -12.43
CA MET A 1 0.48 21.90 -11.54
C MET A 1 -0.96 21.72 -11.03
N ALA A 2 -1.85 21.06 -11.80
CA ALA A 2 -3.24 20.80 -11.39
C ALA A 2 -3.37 19.69 -10.31
N VAL A 3 -2.63 18.58 -10.43
CA VAL A 3 -2.54 17.52 -9.39
C VAL A 3 -2.07 18.12 -8.05
N ARG A 4 -0.98 18.89 -8.10
CA ARG A 4 -0.43 19.73 -7.02
C ARG A 4 -1.47 20.55 -6.24
N THR A 5 -2.54 21.01 -6.89
CA THR A 5 -3.60 21.82 -6.26
C THR A 5 -4.77 20.96 -5.79
N ALA A 6 -5.20 19.97 -6.59
CA ALA A 6 -6.32 19.10 -6.24
C ALA A 6 -6.01 18.19 -5.03
N VAL A 7 -4.81 17.59 -4.99
CA VAL A 7 -4.37 16.71 -3.90
C VAL A 7 -4.16 17.49 -2.59
N ARG A 8 -3.61 18.72 -2.67
CA ARG A 8 -3.40 19.58 -1.49
C ARG A 8 -4.71 20.15 -0.92
N THR A 9 -5.67 20.51 -1.77
CA THR A 9 -6.97 21.04 -1.34
C THR A 9 -7.85 19.95 -0.71
N ALA A 10 -7.83 18.73 -1.26
CA ALA A 10 -8.56 17.59 -0.70
C ALA A 10 -8.06 17.18 0.70
N ALA A 11 -6.74 17.19 0.93
CA ALA A 11 -6.11 16.74 2.17
C ALA A 11 -6.38 17.65 3.41
N ARG A 12 -6.73 18.93 3.21
CA ARG A 12 -6.97 19.89 4.31
C ARG A 12 -8.35 19.77 4.98
N THR A 13 -9.29 19.01 4.39
CA THR A 13 -10.72 19.08 4.77
C THR A 13 -11.22 17.89 5.60
N ALA A 14 -10.45 16.80 5.73
CA ALA A 14 -10.92 15.58 6.36
C ALA A 14 -10.71 15.59 7.90
N ALA A 15 -11.65 16.22 8.61
CA ALA A 15 -11.84 16.03 10.03
C ALA A 15 -13.07 15.11 10.27
N ARG A 16 -12.82 14.02 11.00
CA ARG A 16 -13.75 13.27 11.85
C ARG A 16 -14.83 12.36 11.20
N THR A 17 -14.74 11.12 11.66
CA THR A 17 -15.80 10.14 11.99
C THR A 17 -16.12 9.11 10.91
N VAL A 18 -15.86 7.82 11.21
CA VAL A 18 -16.79 6.74 10.87
C VAL A 18 -16.83 5.68 11.99
N VAL A 19 -18.06 5.39 12.41
CA VAL A 19 -18.53 4.33 13.31
C VAL A 19 -18.69 3.02 12.52
N PRO A 20 -18.34 1.83 13.04
CA PRO A 20 -18.50 0.59 12.28
C PRO A 20 -19.98 0.18 12.23
N THR A 21 -20.56 0.17 11.03
CA THR A 21 -21.83 -0.54 10.78
C THR A 21 -21.53 -1.71 9.84
N VAL A 22 -21.73 -2.92 10.34
CA VAL A 22 -21.60 -4.17 9.58
C VAL A 22 -22.93 -4.45 8.88
N VAL A 23 -22.90 -4.66 7.56
CA VAL A 23 -24.04 -5.18 6.78
C VAL A 23 -23.52 -6.33 5.87
N PRO A 24 -24.27 -7.42 5.67
CA PRO A 24 -23.70 -8.67 5.15
C PRO A 24 -23.53 -8.71 3.62
N THR A 25 -22.36 -9.25 3.23
CA THR A 25 -21.98 -10.11 2.09
C THR A 25 -22.64 -9.91 0.71
N ALA A 26 -21.82 -9.51 -0.27
CA ALA A 26 -22.02 -9.80 -1.70
C ALA A 26 -20.82 -10.61 -2.23
N GLY A 27 -21.10 -11.54 -3.16
CA GLY A 27 -20.23 -12.65 -3.58
C GLY A 27 -18.88 -12.28 -4.24
N PRO A 28 -18.02 -13.29 -4.46
CA PRO A 28 -16.61 -13.10 -4.77
C PRO A 28 -16.46 -12.54 -6.20
N THR A 29 -16.06 -11.27 -6.28
CA THR A 29 -15.57 -10.66 -7.53
C THR A 29 -14.12 -10.24 -7.33
N ALA A 30 -13.28 -11.15 -6.81
CA ALA A 30 -11.86 -10.89 -6.68
C ALA A 30 -11.19 -11.11 -8.04
N VAL A 31 -10.92 -10.03 -8.77
CA VAL A 31 -9.89 -10.05 -9.82
C VAL A 31 -8.55 -10.14 -9.09
N PRO A 32 -7.70 -11.15 -9.36
CA PRO A 32 -6.43 -11.31 -8.65
C PRO A 32 -5.57 -10.05 -8.85
N THR A 33 -5.26 -9.34 -7.76
CA THR A 33 -4.41 -8.14 -7.82
C THR A 33 -2.91 -8.50 -7.91
N ALA A 34 -2.54 -9.77 -7.73
CA ALA A 34 -1.17 -10.24 -7.88
C ALA A 34 -1.11 -11.48 -8.80
N ALA A 35 -0.29 -11.41 -9.85
CA ALA A 35 0.15 -12.60 -10.57
C ALA A 35 0.93 -13.47 -9.58
N ARG A 36 0.53 -14.75 -9.48
CA ARG A 36 1.20 -15.75 -8.66
C ARG A 36 2.66 -15.89 -9.09
N THR A 37 3.60 -15.46 -8.25
CA THR A 37 4.94 -16.06 -8.22
C THR A 37 4.94 -17.02 -7.05
N VAL A 38 4.70 -18.31 -7.34
CA VAL A 38 4.83 -19.38 -6.34
C VAL A 38 6.31 -19.63 -6.14
N ALA A 39 6.87 -19.10 -5.06
CA ALA A 39 8.10 -19.61 -4.47
C ALA A 39 7.69 -20.34 -3.19
N GLN A 40 7.78 -21.67 -3.21
CA GLN A 40 7.62 -22.51 -2.03
C GLN A 40 8.92 -22.44 -1.23
N VAL A 41 8.98 -21.72 -0.10
CA VAL A 41 10.02 -21.96 0.93
C VAL A 41 9.55 -21.53 2.33
N ALA A 42 9.57 -22.52 3.23
CA ALA A 42 9.59 -22.53 4.71
C ALA A 42 8.61 -21.65 5.51
N ASP A 43 7.80 -22.35 6.34
CA ASP A 43 7.06 -21.79 7.47
C ASP A 43 7.96 -20.90 8.36
N LEU A 44 7.35 -19.91 9.01
CA LEU A 44 7.89 -19.31 10.23
C LEU A 44 8.01 -20.41 11.29
N GLY A 45 9.07 -21.21 11.20
CA GLY A 45 9.36 -22.27 12.13
C GLY A 45 9.49 -21.68 13.53
N VAL A 46 8.58 -22.05 14.41
CA VAL A 46 8.85 -22.02 15.85
C VAL A 46 10.11 -22.86 16.04
N ALA A 47 11.22 -22.22 16.40
CA ALA A 47 12.47 -22.91 16.63
C ALA A 47 12.30 -23.90 17.79
N THR A 48 12.04 -25.16 17.48
CA THR A 48 12.09 -26.25 18.46
C THR A 48 13.49 -26.84 18.49
N GLY A 49 14.32 -26.31 19.40
CA GLY A 49 15.35 -27.09 20.11
C GLY A 49 16.81 -27.00 19.63
N GLY A 50 17.68 -26.57 20.56
CA GLY A 50 18.97 -27.26 20.82
C GLY A 50 20.26 -26.62 20.32
N ALA A 51 20.73 -25.55 20.96
CA ALA A 51 22.16 -25.24 21.14
C ALA A 51 22.34 -24.20 22.26
N ASP A 52 23.21 -24.52 23.23
CA ASP A 52 23.50 -23.71 24.42
C ASP A 52 24.14 -22.35 24.08
N GLY A 53 23.46 -21.28 24.49
CA GLY A 53 23.87 -19.88 24.40
C GLY A 53 22.63 -19.00 24.28
N PRO A 54 22.56 -17.80 24.89
CA PRO A 54 21.44 -16.91 24.65
C PRO A 54 21.51 -16.43 23.21
N VAL A 55 20.83 -17.13 22.31
CA VAL A 55 20.52 -16.62 20.97
C VAL A 55 19.58 -15.46 21.20
N THR A 56 20.11 -14.24 21.24
CA THR A 56 19.30 -13.03 21.19
C THR A 56 18.46 -13.12 19.93
N ALA A 57 17.14 -13.15 20.08
CA ALA A 57 16.22 -13.13 18.96
C ALA A 57 16.60 -11.94 18.05
N PRO A 58 16.57 -12.12 16.71
CA PRO A 58 16.87 -11.02 15.80
C PRO A 58 15.94 -9.86 16.10
N ASP A 59 16.50 -8.64 16.20
CA ASP A 59 15.80 -7.44 16.67
C ASP A 59 14.57 -7.05 15.82
N ARG A 60 14.52 -7.53 14.57
CA ARG A 60 13.42 -7.30 13.60
C ARG A 60 12.99 -5.82 13.52
N PRO A 61 13.91 -4.90 13.18
CA PRO A 61 13.67 -3.46 13.27
C PRO A 61 12.59 -2.95 12.31
N ALA A 62 12.42 -3.57 11.14
CA ALA A 62 11.38 -3.18 10.19
C ALA A 62 9.99 -3.65 10.66
N LEU A 63 9.89 -4.84 11.27
CA LEU A 63 8.65 -5.28 11.90
C LEU A 63 8.28 -4.37 13.08
N ARG A 64 9.23 -4.03 13.95
CA ARG A 64 9.02 -3.09 15.07
C ARG A 64 8.54 -1.71 14.63
N ARG A 65 8.84 -1.33 13.39
CA ARG A 65 8.33 -0.08 12.80
C ARG A 65 6.84 -0.16 12.44
N CYS A 66 6.32 -1.35 12.16
CA CYS A 66 4.96 -1.60 11.69
C CYS A 66 3.98 -2.02 12.79
N THR A 67 4.45 -2.36 13.99
CA THR A 67 3.63 -2.77 15.13
C THR A 67 4.20 -2.25 16.44
N SER A 68 3.31 -1.94 17.37
CA SER A 68 3.61 -1.58 18.77
C SER A 68 3.85 -2.81 19.66
N LEU A 69 3.68 -4.01 19.13
CA LEU A 69 3.96 -5.25 19.83
C LEU A 69 5.43 -5.65 19.67
N GLU A 70 5.98 -6.29 20.70
CA GLU A 70 7.25 -7.00 20.58
C GLU A 70 7.16 -8.09 19.48
N PRO A 71 8.20 -8.26 18.65
CA PRO A 71 8.17 -9.18 17.50
C PRO A 71 7.73 -10.61 17.82
N ASP A 72 8.18 -11.17 18.94
CA ASP A 72 7.82 -12.53 19.35
C ASP A 72 6.36 -12.64 19.75
N ARG A 73 5.84 -11.60 20.43
CA ARG A 73 4.43 -11.52 20.79
C ARG A 73 3.55 -11.38 19.55
N PHE A 74 3.95 -10.53 18.61
CA PHE A 74 3.26 -10.38 17.33
C PHE A 74 3.19 -11.72 16.57
N ALA A 75 4.31 -12.45 16.49
CA ALA A 75 4.37 -13.75 15.81
C ALA A 75 3.48 -14.81 16.48
N ALA A 76 3.46 -14.86 17.82
CA ALA A 76 2.69 -15.87 18.55
C ALA A 76 1.17 -15.61 18.56
N GLU A 77 0.78 -14.34 18.72
CA GLU A 77 -0.60 -13.94 19.00
C GLU A 77 -1.35 -13.38 17.79
N VAL A 78 -0.66 -12.76 16.83
CA VAL A 78 -1.30 -11.96 15.76
C VAL A 78 -1.10 -12.58 14.38
N TRP A 79 0.14 -12.86 14.00
CA TRP A 79 0.50 -13.29 12.63
C TRP A 79 -0.33 -14.49 12.17
N GLY A 80 -1.08 -14.35 11.07
CA GLY A 80 -1.94 -15.39 10.51
C GLY A 80 -3.16 -15.78 11.37
N ARG A 81 -3.47 -15.04 12.44
CA ARG A 81 -4.50 -15.42 13.43
C ARG A 81 -5.58 -14.38 13.62
N THR A 82 -5.20 -13.11 13.82
CA THR A 82 -6.14 -12.03 14.12
C THR A 82 -5.61 -10.69 13.61
N ALA A 83 -6.52 -9.75 13.39
CA ALA A 83 -6.16 -8.36 13.16
C ALA A 83 -5.57 -7.73 14.44
N SER A 84 -4.63 -6.80 14.25
CA SER A 84 -4.07 -5.96 15.31
C SER A 84 -4.02 -4.50 14.83
N LEU A 85 -4.14 -3.56 15.77
CA LEU A 85 -4.07 -2.13 15.51
C LEU A 85 -3.01 -1.51 16.43
N SER A 86 -2.01 -0.88 15.83
CA SER A 86 -1.05 -0.02 16.53
C SER A 86 -1.35 1.43 16.19
N ARG A 87 -1.60 2.25 17.21
CA ARG A 87 -1.86 3.68 17.00
C ARG A 87 -0.54 4.40 16.76
N ARG A 88 -0.62 5.57 16.12
CA ARG A 88 0.58 6.34 15.75
C ARG A 88 1.42 6.70 16.98
N GLU A 89 0.79 7.04 18.10
CA GLU A 89 1.45 7.36 19.37
C GLU A 89 2.21 6.19 20.00
N ASP A 90 1.83 4.95 19.66
CA ASP A 90 2.47 3.72 20.16
C ASP A 90 3.62 3.24 19.26
N LEU A 91 3.84 3.91 18.12
CA LEU A 91 4.87 3.55 17.13
C LEU A 91 6.10 4.45 17.26
N PRO A 92 7.32 3.91 17.05
CA PRO A 92 8.58 4.64 17.24
C PRO A 92 8.71 5.85 16.32
N THR A 93 8.16 5.76 15.10
CA THR A 93 8.16 6.84 14.11
C THR A 93 6.94 6.73 13.20
N GLY A 94 6.66 7.80 12.46
CA GLY A 94 5.62 7.82 11.45
C GLY A 94 6.11 7.22 10.14
N PHE A 95 5.31 7.43 9.09
CA PHE A 95 5.59 6.88 7.77
C PHE A 95 5.78 7.97 6.70
N GLY A 96 5.84 9.24 7.09
CA GLY A 96 5.98 10.37 6.17
C GLY A 96 7.36 10.46 5.48
N ASP A 97 8.37 9.82 6.04
CA ASP A 97 9.70 9.63 5.42
C ASP A 97 9.70 8.53 4.35
N LEU A 98 8.73 7.60 4.39
CA LEU A 98 8.62 6.54 3.39
C LEU A 98 7.86 7.03 2.16
N PHE A 99 6.76 7.74 2.38
CA PHE A 99 5.87 8.18 1.32
C PHE A 99 5.09 9.43 1.73
N SER A 100 4.57 10.18 0.76
CA SER A 100 3.81 11.40 1.02
C SER A 100 2.94 11.77 -0.18
N LEU A 101 2.04 12.75 0.00
CA LEU A 101 1.28 13.30 -1.12
C LEU A 101 2.16 14.04 -2.13
N ASP A 102 3.28 14.61 -1.69
CA ASP A 102 4.26 15.21 -2.61
C ASP A 102 5.00 14.10 -3.41
N ALA A 103 5.29 12.94 -2.80
CA ALA A 103 5.84 11.77 -3.50
C ALA A 103 4.85 11.19 -4.54
N VAL A 104 3.55 11.22 -4.25
CA VAL A 104 2.50 10.88 -5.22
C VAL A 104 2.56 11.83 -6.42
N ASP A 105 2.58 13.15 -6.19
CA ASP A 105 2.66 14.17 -7.26
C ASP A 105 3.93 13.98 -8.11
N GLU A 106 5.06 13.70 -7.47
CA GLU A 106 6.33 13.42 -8.14
C GLU A 106 6.21 12.18 -9.05
N LEU A 107 5.83 11.03 -8.50
CA LEU A 107 5.72 9.77 -9.25
C LEU A 107 4.81 9.89 -10.47
N VAL A 108 3.66 10.57 -10.36
CA VAL A 108 2.71 10.68 -11.46
C VAL A 108 3.09 11.76 -12.49
N SER A 109 3.88 12.76 -12.09
CA SER A 109 4.16 13.92 -12.95
C SER A 109 5.53 13.86 -13.63
N THR A 110 6.54 13.24 -13.02
CA THR A 110 7.93 13.35 -13.50
C THR A 110 8.61 12.03 -13.80
N HIS A 111 8.12 10.90 -13.28
CA HIS A 111 8.76 9.59 -13.45
C HIS A 111 8.29 8.81 -14.69
N GLY A 112 7.43 9.40 -15.53
CA GLY A 112 6.93 8.75 -16.74
C GLY A 112 6.24 7.41 -16.46
N LEU A 113 5.52 7.33 -15.34
CA LEU A 113 4.91 6.10 -14.83
C LEU A 113 4.01 5.44 -15.89
N ARG A 114 3.98 4.11 -15.92
CA ARG A 114 3.23 3.30 -16.89
C ARG A 114 2.38 2.25 -16.20
N THR A 115 1.46 1.66 -16.96
CA THR A 115 0.81 0.43 -16.49
C THR A 115 1.82 -0.73 -16.45
N PRO A 116 1.72 -1.67 -15.49
CA PRO A 116 0.69 -1.80 -14.45
C PRO A 116 1.05 -1.11 -13.12
N PHE A 117 2.05 -0.21 -13.07
CA PHE A 117 2.46 0.45 -11.82
C PHE A 117 1.46 1.51 -11.31
N LEU A 118 0.39 1.79 -12.07
CA LEU A 118 -0.74 2.60 -11.65
C LEU A 118 -2.06 1.99 -12.13
N ARG A 119 -3.06 2.00 -11.24
CA ARG A 119 -4.46 1.73 -11.57
C ARG A 119 -5.35 2.83 -11.01
N VAL A 120 -6.52 3.00 -11.61
CA VAL A 120 -7.56 3.91 -11.10
C VAL A 120 -8.81 3.10 -10.84
N ALA A 121 -9.45 3.32 -9.71
CA ALA A 121 -10.69 2.65 -9.33
C ALA A 121 -11.75 3.66 -8.88
N LYS A 122 -13.02 3.32 -9.11
CA LYS A 122 -14.17 4.07 -8.62
C LYS A 122 -15.30 3.09 -8.30
N ASP A 123 -15.95 3.27 -7.15
CA ASP A 123 -17.08 2.45 -6.69
C ASP A 123 -16.80 0.94 -6.76
N GLY A 124 -15.60 0.54 -6.31
CA GLY A 124 -15.14 -0.86 -6.32
C GLY A 124 -14.76 -1.42 -7.69
N ARG A 125 -14.73 -0.61 -8.75
CA ARG A 125 -14.40 -1.04 -10.12
C ARG A 125 -13.13 -0.37 -10.64
N THR A 126 -12.23 -1.16 -11.19
CA THR A 126 -11.04 -0.65 -11.91
C THR A 126 -11.45 -0.04 -13.25
N LEU A 127 -10.98 1.16 -13.54
CA LEU A 127 -11.20 1.84 -14.82
C LEU A 127 -10.25 1.29 -15.90
N PRO A 128 -10.67 1.28 -17.18
CA PRO A 128 -9.77 0.95 -18.29
C PRO A 128 -8.56 1.91 -18.35
N ALA A 129 -7.37 1.37 -18.60
CA ALA A 129 -6.11 2.14 -18.66
C ALA A 129 -6.19 3.35 -19.59
N ALA A 130 -6.84 3.19 -20.75
CA ALA A 130 -7.03 4.25 -21.74
C ALA A 130 -7.74 5.51 -21.21
N ARG A 131 -8.37 5.46 -20.01
CA ARG A 131 -8.98 6.63 -19.36
C ARG A 131 -7.94 7.54 -18.69
N PHE A 132 -6.76 7.02 -18.38
CA PHE A 132 -5.72 7.72 -17.62
C PHE A 132 -4.31 7.57 -18.23
N THR A 133 -4.20 6.99 -19.42
CA THR A 133 -2.93 6.86 -20.16
C THR A 133 -2.97 7.54 -21.52
N ARG A 134 -1.80 7.91 -22.03
CA ARG A 134 -1.58 8.45 -23.38
C ARG A 134 -0.29 7.87 -23.98
N GLY A 135 -0.08 8.14 -25.27
CA GLY A 135 1.21 7.87 -25.91
C GLY A 135 2.34 8.68 -25.28
N GLY A 136 3.56 8.13 -25.28
CA GLY A 136 4.75 8.77 -24.69
C GLY A 136 5.28 10.00 -25.42
N GLY A 137 4.55 10.51 -26.42
CA GLY A 137 4.94 11.65 -27.25
C GLY A 137 5.40 11.27 -28.65
N VAL A 138 5.95 12.24 -29.38
CA VAL A 138 6.37 12.07 -30.78
C VAL A 138 7.48 11.03 -30.88
N GLY A 139 7.27 10.02 -31.72
CA GLY A 139 8.24 8.93 -31.94
C GLY A 139 8.25 7.86 -30.85
N ALA A 140 7.49 8.03 -29.76
CA ALA A 140 7.37 7.00 -28.74
C ALA A 140 6.44 5.87 -29.20
N THR A 141 6.89 4.62 -29.10
CA THR A 141 6.04 3.44 -29.31
C THR A 141 5.20 3.09 -28.07
N ILE A 142 5.48 3.75 -26.95
CA ILE A 142 4.76 3.59 -25.69
C ILE A 142 3.37 4.22 -25.81
N THR A 143 2.33 3.45 -25.48
CA THR A 143 0.92 3.84 -25.59
C THR A 143 0.21 3.97 -24.24
N ASP A 144 0.89 3.64 -23.14
CA ASP A 144 0.33 3.49 -21.80
C ASP A 144 1.05 4.35 -20.75
N GLN A 145 1.68 5.45 -21.17
CA GLN A 145 2.25 6.42 -20.23
C GLN A 145 1.13 7.15 -19.50
N VAL A 146 1.23 7.25 -18.18
CA VAL A 146 0.24 7.96 -17.36
C VAL A 146 0.10 9.41 -17.83
N ALA A 147 -1.15 9.83 -18.05
CA ALA A 147 -1.52 11.20 -18.34
C ALA A 147 -1.90 11.90 -17.02
N ASP A 148 -0.97 12.66 -16.47
CA ASP A 148 -1.11 13.38 -15.19
C ASP A 148 -2.36 14.27 -15.13
N ASP A 149 -2.69 14.94 -16.23
CA ASP A 149 -3.88 15.79 -16.34
C ASP A 149 -5.20 15.02 -16.39
N ALA A 150 -5.21 13.81 -16.96
CA ALA A 150 -6.38 12.93 -16.93
C ALA A 150 -6.55 12.31 -15.53
N LEU A 151 -5.45 11.91 -14.91
CA LEU A 151 -5.43 11.38 -13.55
C LEU A 151 -5.94 12.41 -12.53
N ALA A 152 -5.52 13.68 -12.67
CA ALA A 152 -6.01 14.79 -11.84
C ALA A 152 -7.53 14.94 -11.89
N ARG A 153 -8.11 14.86 -13.10
CA ARG A 153 -9.57 14.96 -13.31
C ARG A 153 -10.29 13.79 -12.66
N LEU A 154 -9.82 12.57 -12.90
CA LEU A 154 -10.40 11.37 -12.29
C LEU A 154 -10.35 11.40 -10.76
N PHE A 155 -9.24 11.88 -10.19
CA PHE A 155 -9.11 12.06 -8.75
C PHE A 155 -10.09 13.11 -8.22
N ALA A 156 -10.22 14.26 -8.90
CA ALA A 156 -11.23 15.27 -8.54
C ALA A 156 -12.67 14.72 -8.64
N ASP A 157 -12.91 13.78 -9.57
CA ASP A 157 -14.19 13.08 -9.74
C ASP A 157 -14.42 11.95 -8.72
N GLY A 158 -13.57 11.85 -7.70
CA GLY A 158 -13.75 10.90 -6.61
C GLY A 158 -13.09 9.53 -6.83
N CYS A 159 -12.24 9.36 -7.84
CA CYS A 159 -11.56 8.08 -8.08
C CYS A 159 -10.38 7.86 -7.12
N THR A 160 -10.17 6.61 -6.71
CA THR A 160 -8.97 6.17 -5.99
C THR A 160 -7.84 5.89 -6.97
N ILE A 161 -6.66 6.45 -6.71
CA ILE A 161 -5.41 6.12 -7.40
C ILE A 161 -4.74 4.99 -6.62
N VAL A 162 -4.39 3.90 -7.31
CA VAL A 162 -3.64 2.79 -6.74
C VAL A 162 -2.25 2.76 -7.38
N LEU A 163 -1.24 3.18 -6.63
CA LEU A 163 0.16 3.04 -7.02
C LEU A 163 0.63 1.65 -6.67
N GLN A 164 1.07 0.90 -7.68
CA GLN A 164 1.43 -0.50 -7.52
C GLN A 164 2.93 -0.69 -7.54
N GLY A 165 3.42 -1.65 -6.77
CA GLY A 165 4.81 -2.06 -6.87
C GLY A 165 5.80 -1.01 -6.38
N LEU A 166 5.43 -0.19 -5.39
CA LEU A 166 6.31 0.85 -4.83
C LEU A 166 7.62 0.29 -4.28
N HIS A 167 7.59 -0.96 -3.80
CA HIS A 167 8.76 -1.76 -3.41
C HIS A 167 9.76 -2.04 -4.57
N ARG A 168 9.54 -1.51 -5.77
CA ARG A 168 10.42 -1.61 -6.94
C ARG A 168 10.85 -0.26 -7.50
N ILE A 169 10.12 0.81 -7.19
CA ILE A 169 10.22 2.08 -7.91
C ILE A 169 10.39 3.31 -7.01
N TRP A 170 10.29 3.14 -5.68
CA TRP A 170 10.41 4.27 -4.74
C TRP A 170 11.37 3.93 -3.60
N ALA A 171 12.57 4.54 -3.62
CA ALA A 171 13.71 4.10 -2.83
C ALA A 171 13.43 3.90 -1.32
N PRO A 172 12.82 4.86 -0.58
CA PRO A 172 12.51 4.63 0.84
C PRO A 172 11.60 3.42 1.12
N VAL A 173 10.68 3.13 0.18
CA VAL A 173 9.77 1.98 0.28
C VAL A 173 10.45 0.69 -0.16
N VAL A 174 11.38 0.74 -1.12
CA VAL A 174 12.23 -0.39 -1.50
C VAL A 174 13.03 -0.84 -0.27
N ASP A 175 13.69 0.09 0.42
CA ASP A 175 14.52 -0.20 1.60
C ASP A 175 13.69 -0.83 2.73
N LEU A 176 12.51 -0.26 3.03
CA LEU A 176 11.61 -0.84 4.03
C LEU A 176 11.15 -2.25 3.61
N ALA A 177 10.75 -2.44 2.35
CA ALA A 177 10.24 -3.73 1.90
C ALA A 177 11.31 -4.83 1.98
N GLN A 178 12.57 -4.50 1.66
CA GLN A 178 13.70 -5.42 1.80
C GLN A 178 13.99 -5.76 3.27
N ALA A 179 13.99 -4.76 4.15
CA ALA A 179 14.20 -4.97 5.58
C ALA A 179 13.05 -5.80 6.21
N LEU A 180 11.80 -5.50 5.84
CA LEU A 180 10.63 -6.23 6.33
C LEU A 180 10.59 -7.67 5.79
N MET A 181 11.02 -7.89 4.55
CA MET A 181 11.20 -9.23 3.99
C MET A 181 12.24 -10.03 4.78
N ALA A 182 13.35 -9.41 5.19
CA ALA A 182 14.35 -10.05 6.03
C ALA A 182 13.81 -10.40 7.43
N ASP A 183 13.01 -9.52 8.02
CA ASP A 183 12.41 -9.72 9.34
C ASP A 183 11.32 -10.82 9.36
N LEU A 184 10.53 -10.90 8.29
CA LEU A 184 9.40 -11.83 8.15
C LEU A 184 9.75 -13.16 7.48
N GLY A 185 10.84 -13.20 6.72
CA GLY A 185 11.18 -14.35 5.87
C GLY A 185 10.23 -14.57 4.68
N HIS A 186 9.39 -13.58 4.35
CA HIS A 186 8.36 -13.67 3.31
C HIS A 186 8.47 -12.50 2.31
N PRO A 187 8.16 -12.70 1.02
CA PRO A 187 8.15 -11.60 0.04
C PRO A 187 7.19 -10.47 0.44
N VAL A 188 7.68 -9.23 0.42
CA VAL A 188 6.89 -8.03 0.71
C VAL A 188 6.58 -7.28 -0.58
N GLN A 189 5.29 -7.02 -0.81
CA GLN A 189 4.82 -6.15 -1.88
C GLN A 189 4.14 -4.92 -1.27
N VAL A 190 4.54 -3.73 -1.73
CA VAL A 190 3.96 -2.47 -1.30
C VAL A 190 3.20 -1.80 -2.43
N ASN A 191 1.97 -1.40 -2.13
CA ASN A 191 1.09 -0.56 -2.94
C ASN A 191 0.63 0.64 -2.09
N ALA A 192 0.28 1.75 -2.71
CA ALA A 192 -0.37 2.88 -2.04
C ALA A 192 -1.74 3.15 -2.64
N TYR A 193 -2.70 3.47 -1.77
CA TYR A 193 -4.08 3.83 -2.13
C TYR A 193 -4.32 5.29 -1.76
N VAL A 194 -4.58 6.12 -2.77
CA VAL A 194 -4.83 7.55 -2.59
C VAL A 194 -6.27 7.82 -2.97
N THR A 195 -7.11 8.10 -1.98
CA THR A 195 -8.56 8.29 -2.14
C THR A 195 -8.95 9.71 -1.75
N PRO A 196 -9.68 10.45 -2.60
CA PRO A 196 -10.17 11.79 -2.29
C PRO A 196 -11.42 11.72 -1.38
N PRO A 197 -11.67 12.71 -0.50
CA PRO A 197 -12.97 12.86 0.16
C PRO A 197 -14.05 13.35 -0.83
N PRO A 198 -15.34 13.00 -0.66
CA PRO A 198 -15.93 12.05 0.28
C PRO A 198 -16.12 10.64 -0.33
N SER A 199 -15.15 10.14 -1.11
CA SER A 199 -15.30 8.83 -1.74
C SER A 199 -15.07 7.70 -0.72
N PRO A 200 -15.97 6.69 -0.64
CA PRO A 200 -15.85 5.59 0.31
C PRO A 200 -14.69 4.60 0.05
N GLY A 201 -13.78 4.91 -0.88
CA GLY A 201 -12.69 4.01 -1.26
C GLY A 201 -13.17 2.70 -1.88
N CYS A 202 -12.40 1.63 -1.68
CA CYS A 202 -12.78 0.28 -2.11
C CYS A 202 -13.82 -0.32 -1.16
N GLY A 203 -14.81 -1.02 -1.71
CA GLY A 203 -15.78 -1.78 -0.91
C GLY A 203 -15.14 -2.92 -0.11
N ALA A 204 -15.92 -3.51 0.80
CA ALA A 204 -15.46 -4.61 1.65
C ALA A 204 -14.98 -5.80 0.80
N HIS A 205 -13.78 -6.28 1.08
CA HIS A 205 -13.17 -7.47 0.50
C HIS A 205 -12.16 -8.07 1.48
N TYR A 206 -11.64 -9.24 1.15
CA TYR A 206 -10.52 -9.86 1.86
C TYR A 206 -9.42 -10.21 0.86
N ASP A 207 -8.19 -10.16 1.32
CA ASP A 207 -7.02 -10.64 0.57
C ASP A 207 -6.67 -12.07 0.99
N VAL A 208 -5.94 -12.76 0.12
CA VAL A 208 -5.44 -14.13 0.37
C VAL A 208 -4.03 -14.14 0.99
N HIS A 209 -3.56 -12.99 1.45
CA HIS A 209 -2.24 -12.77 2.04
C HIS A 209 -2.35 -11.83 3.25
N ASP A 210 -1.43 -11.94 4.19
CA ASP A 210 -1.31 -10.98 5.30
C ASP A 210 -0.99 -9.58 4.78
N VAL A 211 -1.52 -8.56 5.46
CA VAL A 211 -1.38 -7.16 5.07
C VAL A 211 -1.01 -6.31 6.28
N PHE A 212 0.03 -5.50 6.13
CA PHE A 212 0.27 -4.33 6.98
C PHE A 212 -0.33 -3.09 6.30
N VAL A 213 -1.22 -2.38 6.99
CA VAL A 213 -1.77 -1.11 6.52
C VAL A 213 -1.11 0.03 7.27
N LEU A 214 -0.33 0.85 6.56
CA LEU A 214 0.39 1.98 7.12
C LEU A 214 -0.30 3.29 6.70
N GLN A 215 -0.92 3.99 7.65
CA GLN A 215 -1.57 5.28 7.38
C GLN A 215 -0.50 6.38 7.28
N VAL A 216 -0.34 6.94 6.08
CA VAL A 216 0.73 7.91 5.77
C VAL A 216 0.22 9.36 5.76
N ALA A 217 -0.99 9.59 5.25
CA ALA A 217 -1.57 10.93 5.14
C ALA A 217 -3.11 10.86 5.20
N GLY A 218 -3.73 11.86 5.82
CA GLY A 218 -5.17 11.87 6.06
C GLY A 218 -5.57 11.01 7.27
N VAL A 219 -6.87 10.75 7.42
CA VAL A 219 -7.49 10.05 8.56
C VAL A 219 -8.33 8.86 8.10
#